data_AF-A0A9W7ZHC1-F1
#
_entry.id   AF-A0A9W7ZHC1-F1
#
_cell.length_a   1.000
_cell.length_b   1.000
_cell.length_c   1.000
_cell.angle_alpha   90.00
_cell.angle_beta   90.00
_cell.angle_gamma   90.00
#
_symmetry.space_group_name_H-M   'P 1'
#
loop_
_entity.id
_entity.type
_entity.pdbx_description
1 polymer ?
#
loop_
_entity_poly.entity_id
_entity_poly.type
_entity_poly.pdbx_seq_one_letter_code
_entity_poly.pdbx_strand_id
1 'polypeptide(L)'
;MLTHRYLLDLYASLLQLVHYCGACDGNDANNDTDPPWFPSPERAGRCIAALDHLVAHTDPFRSLECLTALLSTTRPAPAPKGGPPISPPAWLRQRCGRYLTRIITRPHQGIKLLLAFMLDGEADEDVSPARLASVARLTLAIPSDFASPAAYYDLIVPQLRELLDVAVRCRLPAHLQTDTTTATLRAELPATLSEAALVRATTFIWTKLLLKAPRYCQEAVVAPLLAPLRAYYPTSTSPLTQTDDGTHPVLASALEIQHSVVALRLLLLTNDCPPALVERLLRPVAESLYALYDFGQRSRTVQAPEVLDLLLPFYRLVSPTAALGALRRTVFMTAPAGRYAPSAEGGVELRPRHRSGGNAVGEGTPADPLFRTGLASYLTATVDLNTFVGFLDQLKDATLVGDYFVTLLREYTLASDVHMGDASDEQDLDRIQMSLTVMQLISLMTERLGPAILQRPGQIIEFANGALE
;
A
#
# COMPACT_ATOMS: atom_id res chain seq x y z
N MET A 1 -15.59 32.60 -23.73
CA MET A 1 -16.42 33.06 -22.60
C MET A 1 -17.92 32.80 -22.80
N LEU A 2 -18.53 33.10 -23.95
CA LEU A 2 -19.94 32.79 -24.23
C LEU A 2 -20.27 31.28 -24.25
N THR A 3 -19.32 30.44 -24.65
CA THR A 3 -19.47 28.98 -24.70
C THR A 3 -19.70 28.33 -23.33
N HIS A 4 -19.14 28.88 -22.25
CA HIS A 4 -19.26 28.27 -20.92
C HIS A 4 -20.65 28.41 -20.31
N ARG A 5 -21.40 29.46 -20.64
CA ARG A 5 -22.73 29.72 -20.07
C ARG A 5 -23.81 28.81 -20.67
N TYR A 6 -23.65 28.43 -21.93
CA TYR A 6 -24.60 27.59 -22.67
C TYR A 6 -24.10 26.15 -22.86
N LEU A 7 -23.01 25.78 -22.18
CA LEU A 7 -22.37 24.48 -22.37
C LEU A 7 -23.32 23.31 -22.05
N LEU A 8 -24.10 23.45 -20.97
CA LEU A 8 -25.11 22.47 -20.58
C LEU A 8 -26.20 22.31 -21.66
N ASP A 9 -26.69 23.43 -22.19
CA ASP A 9 -27.73 23.44 -23.23
C ASP A 9 -27.20 22.89 -24.56
N LEU A 10 -25.95 23.17 -24.90
CA LEU A 10 -25.26 22.61 -26.06
C LEU A 10 -25.08 21.09 -25.92
N TYR A 11 -24.68 20.61 -24.75
CA TYR A 11 -24.61 19.17 -24.49
C TYR A 11 -25.98 18.51 -24.57
N ALA A 12 -27.01 19.10 -23.94
CA ALA A 12 -28.37 18.58 -23.95
C ALA A 12 -28.94 18.50 -25.37
N SER A 13 -28.83 19.58 -26.14
CA SER A 13 -29.36 19.66 -27.51
C SER A 13 -28.65 18.69 -28.47
N LEU A 14 -27.32 18.59 -28.43
CA LEU A 14 -26.58 17.64 -29.27
C LEU A 14 -26.91 16.19 -28.89
N LEU A 15 -27.01 15.86 -27.60
CA LEU A 15 -27.38 14.52 -27.15
C LEU A 15 -28.81 14.14 -27.56
N GLN A 16 -29.75 15.09 -27.47
CA GLN A 16 -31.12 14.90 -27.96
C GLN A 16 -31.15 14.65 -29.47
N LEU A 17 -30.44 15.46 -30.25
CA LEU A 17 -30.35 15.30 -31.70
C LEU A 17 -29.76 13.93 -32.09
N VAL A 18 -28.68 13.49 -31.42
CA VAL A 18 -28.10 12.16 -31.64
C VAL A 18 -29.11 11.04 -31.36
N HIS A 19 -29.90 11.16 -30.29
CA HIS A 19 -30.93 10.16 -29.97
C HIS A 19 -32.07 10.15 -31.00
N TYR A 20 -32.62 11.32 -31.34
CA TYR A 20 -33.69 11.42 -32.33
C TYR A 20 -33.26 10.90 -33.70
N CYS A 21 -32.00 11.13 -34.10
CA CYS A 21 -31.51 10.61 -35.37
C CYS A 21 -31.26 9.10 -35.37
N GLY A 22 -30.89 8.50 -34.22
CA GLY A 22 -30.68 7.06 -34.11
C GLY A 22 -31.95 6.23 -33.91
N ALA A 23 -33.03 6.83 -33.43
CA ALA A 23 -34.31 6.13 -33.22
C ALA A 23 -35.09 5.90 -34.52
N CYS A 24 -34.83 6.68 -35.57
CA CYS A 24 -35.48 6.56 -36.88
C CYS A 24 -34.97 5.37 -37.72
N ASP A 25 -33.86 4.72 -37.34
CA ASP A 25 -33.30 3.54 -38.04
C ASP A 25 -34.14 2.25 -37.84
N GLY A 26 -35.06 2.24 -36.87
CA GLY A 26 -35.65 1.01 -36.36
C GLY A 26 -36.93 0.49 -37.02
N ASN A 27 -37.67 1.27 -37.83
CA ASN A 27 -39.00 0.78 -38.25
C ASN A 27 -39.59 1.24 -39.59
N ASP A 28 -39.06 2.24 -40.31
CA ASP A 28 -39.77 2.80 -41.48
C ASP A 28 -38.86 3.05 -42.69
N ALA A 29 -38.11 2.04 -43.13
CA ALA A 29 -37.29 2.12 -44.34
C ALA A 29 -38.10 2.10 -45.66
N ASN A 30 -39.42 2.38 -45.66
CA ASN A 30 -40.29 2.14 -46.81
C ASN A 30 -41.20 3.30 -47.23
N ASN A 31 -40.97 4.53 -46.75
CA ASN A 31 -41.69 5.71 -47.28
C ASN A 31 -40.71 6.73 -47.86
N ASP A 32 -40.68 6.81 -49.19
CA ASP A 32 -39.96 7.81 -50.01
C ASP A 32 -40.53 9.26 -49.89
N THR A 33 -41.23 9.57 -48.79
CA THR A 33 -41.86 10.86 -48.54
C THR A 33 -41.53 11.40 -47.15
N ASP A 34 -40.29 11.20 -46.71
CA ASP A 34 -39.82 11.87 -45.51
C ASP A 34 -39.39 13.32 -45.86
N PRO A 35 -39.92 14.33 -45.16
CA PRO A 35 -39.53 15.73 -45.34
C PRO A 35 -38.00 15.94 -45.24
N PRO A 36 -37.42 16.99 -45.87
CA PRO A 36 -35.97 17.26 -45.85
C PRO A 36 -35.36 17.54 -44.45
N TRP A 37 -36.21 17.71 -43.44
CA TRP A 37 -35.84 17.86 -42.03
C TRP A 37 -35.79 16.52 -41.26
N PHE A 38 -36.10 15.38 -41.90
CA PHE A 38 -35.93 14.07 -41.27
C PHE A 38 -34.46 13.78 -40.97
N PRO A 39 -34.16 13.15 -39.83
CA PRO A 39 -32.81 12.89 -39.42
C PRO A 39 -32.20 11.70 -40.19
N SER A 40 -31.17 11.97 -40.99
CA SER A 40 -30.39 10.91 -41.64
C SER A 40 -29.29 10.38 -40.70
N PRO A 41 -28.84 9.11 -40.87
CA PRO A 41 -27.75 8.55 -40.07
C PRO A 41 -26.44 9.34 -40.22
N GLU A 42 -26.22 10.00 -41.36
CA GLU A 42 -25.10 10.93 -41.57
C GLU A 42 -25.16 12.16 -40.65
N ARG A 43 -26.37 12.69 -40.38
CA ARG A 43 -26.57 13.81 -39.44
C ARG A 43 -26.29 13.37 -38.01
N ALA A 44 -26.67 12.15 -37.62
CA ALA A 44 -26.31 11.57 -36.32
C ALA A 44 -24.78 11.50 -36.16
N GLY A 45 -24.07 11.03 -37.19
CA GLY A 45 -22.61 11.00 -37.22
C GLY A 45 -21.96 12.37 -37.05
N ARG A 46 -22.52 13.40 -37.72
CA ARG A 46 -22.05 14.80 -37.57
C ARG A 46 -22.31 15.35 -36.17
N CYS A 47 -23.45 15.05 -35.56
CA CYS A 47 -23.75 15.47 -34.19
C CYS A 47 -22.84 14.77 -33.16
N ILE A 48 -22.52 13.49 -33.36
CA ILE A 48 -21.54 12.76 -32.54
C ILE A 48 -20.15 13.39 -32.71
N ALA A 49 -19.71 13.66 -33.94
CA ALA A 49 -18.43 14.30 -34.21
C ALA A 49 -18.35 15.71 -33.61
N ALA A 50 -19.43 16.49 -33.69
CA ALA A 50 -19.53 17.81 -33.05
C ALA A 50 -19.46 17.72 -31.52
N LEU A 51 -20.12 16.72 -30.93
CA LEU A 51 -20.09 16.46 -29.49
C LEU A 51 -18.68 16.02 -29.05
N ASP A 52 -18.04 15.09 -29.77
CA ASP A 52 -16.66 14.66 -29.54
C ASP A 52 -15.70 15.86 -29.64
N HIS A 53 -15.85 16.70 -30.66
CA HIS A 53 -15.07 17.93 -30.81
C HIS A 53 -15.28 18.89 -29.64
N LEU A 54 -16.52 19.08 -29.18
CA LEU A 54 -16.84 19.98 -28.09
C LEU A 54 -16.27 19.48 -26.75
N VAL A 55 -16.36 18.17 -26.46
CA VAL A 55 -15.73 17.55 -25.27
C VAL A 55 -14.21 17.60 -25.33
N ALA A 56 -13.61 17.54 -26.51
CA ALA A 56 -12.16 17.62 -26.68
C ALA A 56 -11.61 19.04 -26.42
N HIS A 57 -12.35 20.08 -26.81
CA HIS A 57 -11.89 21.47 -26.75
C HIS A 57 -12.41 22.27 -25.54
N THR A 58 -13.30 21.68 -24.74
CA THR A 58 -13.82 22.32 -23.53
C THR A 58 -13.03 21.87 -22.30
N ASP A 59 -12.94 22.74 -21.30
CA ASP A 59 -12.40 22.42 -19.99
C ASP A 59 -13.01 21.10 -19.45
N PRO A 60 -12.18 20.09 -19.13
CA PRO A 60 -12.64 18.80 -18.60
C PRO A 60 -13.49 18.94 -17.34
N PHE A 61 -13.15 19.89 -16.45
CA PHE A 61 -13.85 20.09 -15.18
C PHE A 61 -15.29 20.55 -15.43
N ARG A 62 -15.45 21.60 -16.25
CA ARG A 62 -16.75 22.11 -16.73
C ARG A 62 -17.59 21.04 -17.44
N SER A 63 -16.94 20.20 -18.23
CA SER A 63 -17.61 19.12 -18.95
C SER A 63 -18.13 18.05 -18.00
N LEU A 64 -17.36 17.74 -16.94
CA LEU A 64 -17.78 16.85 -15.87
C LEU A 64 -18.96 17.44 -15.09
N GLU A 65 -18.92 18.73 -14.71
CA GLU A 65 -20.05 19.44 -14.09
C GLU A 65 -21.33 19.35 -14.94
N CYS A 66 -21.25 19.67 -16.24
CA CYS A 66 -22.43 19.70 -17.10
C CYS A 66 -23.00 18.29 -17.34
N LEU A 67 -22.15 17.31 -17.63
CA LEU A 67 -22.59 15.93 -17.88
C LEU A 67 -23.17 15.28 -16.61
N THR A 68 -22.59 15.56 -15.44
CA THR A 68 -23.17 15.12 -14.17
C THR A 68 -24.47 15.85 -13.86
N ALA A 69 -24.58 17.14 -14.13
CA ALA A 69 -25.85 17.89 -13.99
C ALA A 69 -26.98 17.32 -14.86
N LEU A 70 -26.68 16.89 -16.09
CA LEU A 70 -27.67 16.22 -16.96
C LEU A 70 -28.17 14.88 -16.40
N LEU A 71 -27.33 14.19 -15.64
CA LEU A 71 -27.68 12.93 -14.96
C LEU A 71 -28.32 13.17 -13.59
N SER A 72 -28.03 14.32 -12.98
CA SER A 72 -28.53 14.77 -11.69
C SER A 72 -29.85 15.50 -11.90
N THR A 73 -30.92 14.78 -12.18
CA THR A 73 -32.26 15.37 -12.05
C THR A 73 -32.56 15.54 -10.55
N THR A 74 -31.97 16.56 -9.94
CA THR A 74 -32.14 16.98 -8.54
C THR A 74 -33.47 17.67 -8.32
N ARG A 75 -34.54 17.00 -8.77
CA ARG A 75 -35.88 17.14 -8.21
C ARG A 75 -36.65 15.92 -8.70
N PRO A 76 -37.16 15.04 -7.82
CA PRO A 76 -38.35 14.31 -8.19
C PRO A 76 -39.40 15.39 -8.45
N ALA A 77 -39.60 15.76 -9.72
CA ALA A 77 -40.80 16.50 -10.09
C ALA A 77 -41.96 15.69 -9.49
N PRO A 78 -42.90 16.32 -8.75
CA PRO A 78 -44.05 15.60 -8.24
C PRO A 78 -44.66 14.86 -9.42
N ALA A 79 -44.68 13.53 -9.34
CA ALA A 79 -45.22 12.71 -10.40
C ALA A 79 -46.63 13.24 -10.70
N PRO A 80 -46.98 13.52 -11.96
CA PRO A 80 -48.39 13.69 -12.28
C PRO A 80 -49.07 12.36 -11.94
N LYS A 81 -49.72 12.32 -10.77
CA LYS A 81 -50.49 11.20 -10.22
C LYS A 81 -49.66 9.94 -9.89
N GLY A 82 -48.86 9.98 -8.82
CA GLY A 82 -48.44 8.76 -8.08
C GLY A 82 -47.51 7.77 -8.77
N GLY A 83 -46.85 8.15 -9.87
CA GLY A 83 -45.87 7.30 -10.57
C GLY A 83 -44.47 7.28 -9.91
N PRO A 84 -43.62 6.30 -10.27
CA PRO A 84 -42.25 6.21 -9.78
C PRO A 84 -41.40 7.43 -10.18
N PRO A 85 -40.34 7.75 -9.41
CA PRO A 85 -39.47 8.89 -9.70
C PRO A 85 -38.90 8.81 -11.13
N ILE A 86 -38.94 9.94 -11.84
CA ILE A 86 -38.46 10.05 -13.22
C ILE A 86 -36.93 9.96 -13.21
N SER A 87 -36.39 8.75 -13.40
CA SER A 87 -34.96 8.56 -13.62
C SER A 87 -34.60 9.02 -15.05
N PRO A 88 -33.39 9.55 -15.28
CA PRO A 88 -32.96 9.89 -16.63
C PRO A 88 -33.02 8.65 -17.55
N PRO A 89 -33.44 8.83 -18.81
CA PRO A 89 -33.56 7.74 -19.77
C PRO A 89 -32.28 6.89 -19.87
N ALA A 90 -32.43 5.59 -20.08
CA ALA A 90 -31.29 4.66 -20.13
C ALA A 90 -30.25 5.04 -21.20
N TRP A 91 -30.70 5.52 -22.36
CA TRP A 91 -29.82 5.97 -23.45
C TRP A 91 -28.97 7.18 -23.05
N LEU A 92 -29.55 8.12 -22.29
CA LEU A 92 -28.85 9.33 -21.83
C LEU A 92 -27.80 8.97 -20.79
N ARG A 93 -28.18 8.09 -19.84
CA ARG A 93 -27.24 7.52 -18.86
C ARG A 93 -26.07 6.82 -19.54
N GLN A 94 -26.35 6.01 -20.56
CA GLN A 94 -25.30 5.32 -21.30
C GLN A 94 -24.36 6.30 -22.02
N ARG A 95 -24.89 7.27 -22.76
CA ARG A 95 -24.08 8.23 -23.52
C ARG A 95 -23.28 9.17 -22.63
N CYS A 96 -23.90 9.80 -21.63
CA CYS A 96 -23.16 10.64 -20.67
C CYS A 96 -22.13 9.80 -19.89
N GLY A 97 -22.46 8.56 -19.52
CA GLY A 97 -21.53 7.63 -18.88
C GLY A 97 -20.28 7.35 -19.71
N ARG A 98 -20.43 7.21 -21.04
CA ARG A 98 -19.29 7.07 -21.96
C ARG A 98 -18.38 8.29 -21.98
N TYR A 99 -18.95 9.49 -22.04
CA TYR A 99 -18.17 10.73 -22.04
C TYR A 99 -17.50 10.99 -20.69
N LEU A 100 -18.19 10.74 -19.57
CA LEU A 100 -17.62 10.82 -18.23
C LEU A 100 -16.46 9.84 -18.07
N THR A 101 -16.64 8.60 -18.55
CA THR A 101 -15.57 7.60 -18.58
C THR A 101 -14.36 8.13 -19.35
N ARG A 102 -14.56 8.65 -20.58
CA ARG A 102 -13.48 9.21 -21.39
C ARG A 102 -12.73 10.34 -20.69
N ILE A 103 -13.42 11.16 -19.88
CA ILE A 103 -12.81 12.23 -19.10
C ILE A 103 -11.97 11.65 -17.95
N ILE A 104 -12.50 10.66 -17.21
CA ILE A 104 -11.81 10.02 -16.08
C ILE A 104 -10.60 9.19 -16.56
N THR A 105 -10.69 8.57 -17.73
CA THR A 105 -9.61 7.77 -18.32
C THR A 105 -8.58 8.61 -19.08
N ARG A 106 -8.70 9.95 -19.09
CA ARG A 106 -7.64 10.81 -19.65
C ARG A 106 -6.37 10.60 -18.84
N PRO A 107 -5.21 10.37 -19.49
CA PRO A 107 -3.97 10.11 -18.78
C PRO A 107 -3.58 11.31 -17.91
N HIS A 108 -2.98 11.03 -16.75
CA HIS A 108 -2.41 11.96 -15.75
C HIS A 108 -3.39 12.93 -15.04
N GLN A 109 -4.57 13.22 -15.60
CA GLN A 109 -5.44 14.27 -15.06
C GLN A 109 -6.85 13.80 -14.69
N GLY A 110 -7.33 12.70 -15.27
CA GLY A 110 -8.74 12.30 -15.13
C GLY A 110 -9.17 12.02 -13.70
N ILE A 111 -8.36 11.28 -12.92
CA ILE A 111 -8.66 11.00 -11.51
C ILE A 111 -8.49 12.25 -10.64
N LYS A 112 -7.47 13.08 -10.89
CA LYS A 112 -7.27 14.35 -10.18
C LYS A 112 -8.50 15.25 -10.30
N LEU A 113 -9.05 15.36 -11.51
CA LEU A 113 -10.27 16.12 -11.79
C LEU A 113 -11.51 15.53 -11.11
N LEU A 114 -11.65 14.20 -11.13
CA LEU A 114 -12.76 13.53 -10.44
C LEU A 114 -12.72 13.78 -8.93
N LEU A 115 -11.52 13.70 -8.33
CA LEU A 115 -11.33 13.99 -6.91
C LEU A 115 -11.66 15.44 -6.60
N ALA A 116 -11.14 16.38 -7.40
CA ALA A 116 -11.45 17.81 -7.26
C ALA A 116 -12.95 18.08 -7.33
N PHE A 117 -13.66 17.46 -8.28
CA PHE A 117 -15.10 17.65 -8.43
C PHE A 117 -15.92 17.05 -7.28
N MET A 118 -15.57 15.84 -6.84
CA MET A 118 -16.36 15.10 -5.84
C MET A 118 -16.10 15.56 -4.41
N LEU A 119 -14.94 16.17 -4.17
CA LEU A 119 -14.47 16.61 -2.86
C LEU A 119 -14.38 18.15 -2.75
N ASP A 120 -14.87 18.88 -3.76
CA ASP A 120 -14.89 20.34 -3.75
C ASP A 120 -15.66 20.88 -2.53
N GLY A 121 -15.10 21.91 -1.88
CA GLY A 121 -15.74 22.63 -0.77
C GLY A 121 -15.81 21.91 0.59
N GLU A 122 -15.18 20.74 0.75
CA GLU A 122 -15.09 20.05 2.05
C GLU A 122 -13.83 20.49 2.81
N ALA A 123 -13.99 20.81 4.10
CA ALA A 123 -12.86 21.00 5.00
C ALA A 123 -12.17 19.65 5.29
N ASP A 124 -10.89 19.70 5.67
CA ASP A 124 -10.01 18.52 5.84
C ASP A 124 -10.57 17.41 6.75
N GLU A 125 -11.41 17.75 7.72
CA GLU A 125 -11.96 16.77 8.68
C GLU A 125 -13.32 16.19 8.28
N ASP A 126 -14.02 16.80 7.32
CA ASP A 126 -15.43 16.51 7.03
C ASP A 126 -15.67 15.50 5.90
N VAL A 127 -14.61 15.03 5.24
CA VAL A 127 -14.74 14.14 4.06
C VAL A 127 -15.51 12.87 4.42
N SER A 128 -16.80 12.86 4.08
CA SER A 128 -17.70 11.80 4.50
C SER A 128 -17.30 10.44 3.89
N PRO A 129 -17.37 9.34 4.68
CA PRO A 129 -17.02 8.01 4.19
C PRO A 129 -17.93 7.55 3.03
N ALA A 130 -19.17 8.05 2.98
CA ALA A 130 -20.09 7.78 1.89
C ALA A 130 -19.64 8.39 0.55
N ARG A 131 -19.03 9.58 0.56
CA ARG A 131 -18.43 10.19 -0.64
C ARG A 131 -17.18 9.45 -1.06
N LEU A 132 -16.29 9.09 -0.13
CA LEU A 132 -15.12 8.25 -0.43
C LEU A 132 -15.51 6.92 -1.07
N ALA A 133 -16.55 6.27 -0.54
CA ALA A 133 -17.11 5.06 -1.14
C ALA A 133 -17.70 5.30 -2.54
N SER A 134 -18.28 6.48 -2.78
CA SER A 134 -18.83 6.84 -4.10
C SER A 134 -17.72 7.13 -5.11
N VAL A 135 -16.70 7.88 -4.73
CA VAL A 135 -15.49 8.13 -5.54
C VAL A 135 -14.82 6.80 -5.88
N ALA A 136 -14.53 5.95 -4.89
CA ALA A 136 -13.90 4.66 -5.14
C ALA A 136 -14.76 3.75 -6.03
N ARG A 137 -16.10 3.78 -5.89
CA ARG A 137 -16.98 3.06 -6.82
C ARG A 137 -16.88 3.60 -8.24
N LEU A 138 -16.85 4.92 -8.43
CA LEU A 138 -16.73 5.53 -9.75
C LEU A 138 -15.37 5.23 -10.39
N THR A 139 -14.27 5.35 -9.63
CA THR A 139 -12.92 5.07 -10.14
C THR A 139 -12.70 3.59 -10.46
N LEU A 140 -13.32 2.69 -9.68
CA LEU A 140 -13.10 1.24 -9.82
C LEU A 140 -14.20 0.52 -10.62
N ALA A 141 -15.28 1.20 -11.00
CA ALA A 141 -16.31 0.63 -11.88
C ALA A 141 -15.76 0.50 -13.30
N ILE A 142 -15.71 -0.72 -13.80
CA ILE A 142 -15.17 -1.00 -15.13
C ILE A 142 -16.26 -0.65 -16.15
N PRO A 143 -16.01 0.28 -17.08
CA PRO A 143 -16.97 0.63 -18.11
C PRO A 143 -17.14 -0.50 -19.13
N SER A 144 -18.33 -0.62 -19.72
CA SER A 144 -18.66 -1.67 -20.70
C SER A 144 -17.86 -1.59 -22.00
N ASP A 145 -17.24 -0.44 -22.29
CA ASP A 145 -16.50 -0.21 -23.53
C ASP A 145 -15.06 -0.78 -23.47
N PHE A 146 -14.61 -1.28 -22.32
CA PHE A 146 -13.30 -1.90 -22.16
C PHE A 146 -13.36 -3.41 -22.44
N ALA A 147 -12.41 -3.91 -23.25
CA ALA A 147 -12.32 -5.33 -23.61
C ALA A 147 -11.91 -6.22 -22.42
N SER A 148 -11.18 -5.68 -21.44
CA SER A 148 -10.80 -6.41 -20.23
C SER A 148 -10.65 -5.47 -19.03
N PRO A 149 -10.83 -5.99 -17.80
CA PRO A 149 -10.52 -5.26 -16.57
C PRO A 149 -9.05 -4.78 -16.50
N ALA A 150 -8.12 -5.59 -17.01
CA ALA A 150 -6.70 -5.27 -17.00
C ALA A 150 -6.40 -4.02 -17.84
N ALA A 151 -6.97 -3.94 -19.05
CA ALA A 151 -6.79 -2.77 -19.93
C ALA A 151 -7.32 -1.47 -19.31
N TYR A 152 -8.36 -1.54 -18.48
CA TYR A 152 -8.84 -0.39 -17.71
C TYR A 152 -7.86 -0.02 -16.58
N TYR A 153 -7.40 -1.02 -15.82
CA TYR A 153 -6.46 -0.79 -14.73
C TYR A 153 -5.10 -0.25 -15.21
N ASP A 154 -4.64 -0.65 -16.39
CA ASP A 154 -3.41 -0.13 -17.00
C ASP A 154 -3.45 1.39 -17.25
N LEU A 155 -4.64 1.98 -17.38
CA LEU A 155 -4.82 3.44 -17.53
C LEU A 155 -5.00 4.17 -16.19
N ILE A 156 -5.63 3.52 -15.21
CA ILE A 156 -6.04 4.14 -13.94
C ILE A 156 -4.94 4.02 -12.87
N VAL A 157 -4.26 2.88 -12.81
CA VAL A 157 -3.23 2.58 -11.79
C VAL A 157 -2.05 3.54 -11.86
N PRO A 158 -1.50 3.93 -13.03
CA PRO A 158 -0.43 4.92 -13.09
C PRO A 158 -0.86 6.28 -12.51
N GLN A 159 -2.09 6.72 -12.77
CA GLN A 159 -2.62 7.97 -12.21
C GLN A 159 -2.79 7.91 -10.69
N LEU A 160 -3.28 6.77 -10.17
CA LEU A 160 -3.38 6.56 -8.72
C LEU A 160 -2.02 6.46 -8.05
N ARG A 161 -1.00 5.95 -8.76
CA ARG A 161 0.38 5.88 -8.27
C ARG A 161 0.98 7.26 -8.18
N GLU A 162 0.80 8.09 -9.21
CA GLU A 162 1.23 9.48 -9.20
C GLU A 162 0.60 10.24 -8.01
N LEU A 163 -0.70 10.03 -7.76
CA LEU A 163 -1.38 10.61 -6.59
C LEU A 163 -0.86 10.09 -5.25
N LEU A 164 -0.50 8.81 -5.16
CA LEU A 164 0.09 8.24 -3.96
C LEU A 164 1.49 8.79 -3.72
N ASP A 165 2.31 8.89 -4.76
CA ASP A 165 3.66 9.45 -4.68
C ASP A 165 3.60 10.93 -4.25
N VAL A 166 2.62 11.70 -4.76
CA VAL A 166 2.31 13.06 -4.28
C VAL A 166 1.95 13.04 -2.78
N ALA A 167 1.01 12.20 -2.37
CA ALA A 167 0.57 12.07 -0.98
C ALA A 167 1.71 11.69 -0.02
N VAL A 168 2.61 10.81 -0.46
CA VAL A 168 3.79 10.39 0.29
C VAL A 168 4.76 11.56 0.42
N ARG A 169 5.09 12.24 -0.69
CA ARG A 169 6.00 13.40 -0.69
C ARG A 169 5.55 14.52 0.25
N CYS A 170 4.25 14.80 0.34
CA CYS A 170 3.74 15.78 1.29
C CYS A 170 3.97 15.41 2.76
N ARG A 171 4.12 14.10 3.06
CA ARG A 171 4.33 13.58 4.41
C ARG A 171 5.78 13.29 4.74
N LEU A 172 6.71 13.38 3.78
CA LEU A 172 8.14 13.23 4.07
C LEU A 172 8.65 14.42 4.89
N PRO A 173 9.66 14.23 5.75
CA PRO A 173 10.30 15.33 6.48
C PRO A 173 10.96 16.36 5.55
N ALA A 174 10.95 17.65 5.95
CA ALA A 174 11.47 18.76 5.15
C ALA A 174 12.93 18.60 4.69
N HIS A 175 13.78 17.91 5.45
CA HIS A 175 15.18 17.68 5.08
C HIS A 175 15.37 16.66 3.93
N LEU A 176 14.34 15.88 3.61
CA LEU A 176 14.31 14.96 2.46
C LEU A 176 13.42 15.49 1.33
N GLN A 177 12.79 16.66 1.51
CA GLN A 177 12.03 17.33 0.47
C GLN A 177 13.00 18.19 -0.35
N THR A 178 13.17 17.89 -1.63
CA THR A 178 13.86 18.81 -2.54
C THR A 178 13.01 20.06 -2.75
N ASP A 179 13.56 21.26 -2.50
CA ASP A 179 12.86 22.57 -2.49
C ASP A 179 12.04 22.88 -3.75
N THR A 180 12.36 22.28 -4.89
CA THR A 180 11.65 22.46 -6.17
C THR A 180 10.29 21.74 -6.21
N THR A 181 10.04 20.81 -5.29
CA THR A 181 8.96 19.82 -5.37
C THR A 181 7.68 20.30 -4.70
N THR A 182 7.76 21.02 -3.58
CA THR A 182 6.56 21.51 -2.87
C THR A 182 5.85 22.64 -3.62
N ALA A 183 6.61 23.46 -4.36
CA ALA A 183 6.07 24.52 -5.22
C ALA A 183 5.39 23.96 -6.49
N THR A 184 5.94 22.90 -7.10
CA THR A 184 5.33 22.21 -8.24
C THR A 184 4.09 21.40 -7.82
N LEU A 185 4.12 20.76 -6.66
CA LEU A 185 2.97 20.05 -6.08
C LEU A 185 1.76 20.97 -5.84
N ARG A 186 1.96 22.18 -5.28
CA ARG A 186 0.88 23.19 -5.15
C ARG A 186 0.37 23.70 -6.49
N ALA A 187 1.20 23.66 -7.54
CA ALA A 187 0.79 24.02 -8.90
C ALA A 187 0.03 22.89 -9.60
N GLU A 188 0.29 21.64 -9.24
CA GLU A 188 -0.37 20.45 -9.80
C GLU A 188 -1.68 20.05 -9.12
N LEU A 189 -1.91 20.47 -7.87
CA LEU A 189 -3.21 20.33 -7.23
C LEU A 189 -4.19 21.37 -7.78
N PRO A 190 -5.43 20.97 -8.10
CA PRO A 190 -6.50 21.94 -8.30
C PRO A 190 -6.67 22.75 -7.01
N ALA A 191 -6.69 24.08 -7.13
CA ALA A 191 -6.69 25.03 -6.01
C ALA A 191 -7.84 24.84 -4.99
N THR A 192 -8.83 24.02 -5.33
CA THR A 192 -10.02 23.73 -4.53
C THR A 192 -9.88 22.48 -3.65
N LEU A 193 -8.93 21.58 -3.94
CA LEU A 193 -8.80 20.32 -3.24
C LEU A 193 -7.80 20.44 -2.08
N SER A 194 -8.25 20.12 -0.87
CA SER A 194 -7.36 20.07 0.28
C SER A 194 -6.44 18.83 0.27
N GLU A 195 -5.25 18.97 0.85
CA GLU A 195 -4.24 17.92 0.90
C GLU A 195 -4.71 16.69 1.68
N ALA A 196 -5.35 16.87 2.85
CA ALA A 196 -5.79 15.72 3.66
C ALA A 196 -6.92 14.96 2.96
N ALA A 197 -7.82 15.67 2.28
CA ALA A 197 -8.86 15.07 1.43
C ALA A 197 -8.25 14.24 0.30
N LEU A 198 -7.19 14.75 -0.37
CA LEU A 198 -6.47 14.01 -1.40
C LEU A 198 -5.87 12.72 -0.86
N VAL A 199 -5.12 12.81 0.24
CA VAL A 199 -4.43 11.67 0.87
C VAL A 199 -5.46 10.60 1.23
N ARG A 200 -6.53 11.00 1.95
CA ARG A 200 -7.57 10.08 2.41
C ARG A 200 -8.32 9.42 1.26
N ALA A 201 -8.68 10.17 0.22
CA ALA A 201 -9.37 9.61 -0.93
C ALA A 201 -8.48 8.67 -1.73
N THR A 202 -7.22 9.04 -1.94
CA THR A 202 -6.23 8.23 -2.67
C THR A 202 -5.97 6.92 -1.94
N THR A 203 -5.68 6.96 -0.63
CA THR A 203 -5.45 5.74 0.16
C THR A 203 -6.69 4.86 0.24
N PHE A 204 -7.89 5.46 0.32
CA PHE A 204 -9.15 4.72 0.32
C PHE A 204 -9.40 4.00 -1.02
N ILE A 205 -9.20 4.68 -2.16
CA ILE A 205 -9.30 4.06 -3.50
C ILE A 205 -8.29 2.92 -3.62
N TRP A 206 -7.05 3.13 -3.20
CA TRP A 206 -6.00 2.10 -3.20
C TRP A 206 -6.38 0.87 -2.40
N THR A 207 -6.89 1.08 -1.19
CA THR A 207 -7.35 -0.01 -0.32
C THR A 207 -8.45 -0.83 -0.99
N LYS A 208 -9.44 -0.18 -1.63
CA LYS A 208 -10.50 -0.87 -2.36
C LYS A 208 -9.99 -1.58 -3.61
N LEU A 209 -9.05 -1.00 -4.34
CA LEU A 209 -8.43 -1.60 -5.52
C LEU A 209 -7.64 -2.86 -5.15
N LEU A 210 -6.85 -2.80 -4.08
CA LEU A 210 -6.07 -3.92 -3.56
C LEU A 210 -6.93 -5.13 -3.14
N LEU A 211 -8.17 -4.88 -2.70
CA LEU A 211 -9.14 -5.92 -2.36
C LEU A 211 -9.86 -6.45 -3.60
N LYS A 212 -10.19 -5.60 -4.56
CA LYS A 212 -10.93 -5.96 -5.77
C LYS A 212 -10.08 -6.73 -6.80
N ALA A 213 -8.82 -6.32 -6.98
CA ALA A 213 -7.92 -6.86 -8.00
C ALA A 213 -6.55 -7.25 -7.39
N PRO A 214 -6.52 -8.27 -6.52
CA PRO A 214 -5.34 -8.60 -5.71
C PRO A 214 -4.11 -8.97 -6.53
N ARG A 215 -4.27 -9.81 -7.56
CA ARG A 215 -3.17 -10.31 -8.40
C ARG A 215 -2.52 -9.19 -9.21
N TYR A 216 -3.34 -8.39 -9.88
CA TYR A 216 -2.87 -7.25 -10.68
C TYR A 216 -2.09 -6.24 -9.82
N CYS A 217 -2.65 -5.85 -8.67
CA CYS A 217 -1.99 -4.89 -7.79
C CYS A 217 -0.70 -5.45 -7.19
N GLN A 218 -0.59 -6.77 -7.03
CA GLN A 218 0.59 -7.38 -6.46
C GLN A 218 1.83 -7.14 -7.34
N GLU A 219 1.68 -7.25 -8.66
CA GLU A 219 2.76 -7.03 -9.63
C GLU A 219 2.97 -5.54 -9.92
N ALA A 220 1.89 -4.81 -10.21
CA ALA A 220 1.99 -3.43 -10.68
C ALA A 220 2.34 -2.42 -9.57
N VAL A 221 2.06 -2.73 -8.30
CA VAL A 221 2.06 -1.73 -7.21
C VAL A 221 2.75 -2.24 -5.95
N VAL A 222 2.31 -3.38 -5.42
CA VAL A 222 2.86 -3.91 -4.15
C VAL A 222 4.31 -4.34 -4.34
N ALA A 223 4.65 -5.00 -5.45
CA ALA A 223 6.02 -5.40 -5.74
C ALA A 223 6.99 -4.20 -5.81
N PRO A 224 6.74 -3.14 -6.60
CA PRO A 224 7.63 -1.98 -6.63
C PRO A 224 7.64 -1.21 -5.31
N LEU A 225 6.50 -1.11 -4.61
CA LEU A 225 6.43 -0.46 -3.30
C LEU A 225 7.25 -1.18 -2.22
N LEU A 226 7.25 -2.52 -2.25
CA LEU A 226 7.97 -3.33 -1.28
C LEU A 226 9.41 -3.66 -1.73
N ALA A 227 9.79 -3.34 -2.97
CA ALA A 227 11.09 -3.71 -3.52
C ALA A 227 12.28 -3.22 -2.65
N PRO A 228 12.30 -1.97 -2.14
CA PRO A 228 13.39 -1.48 -1.29
C PRO A 228 13.53 -2.27 0.02
N LEU A 229 12.42 -2.73 0.59
CA LEU A 229 12.39 -3.50 1.83
C LEU A 229 12.70 -4.99 1.57
N ARG A 230 12.21 -5.53 0.45
CA ARG A 230 12.48 -6.92 0.01
C ARG A 230 13.94 -7.13 -0.37
N ALA A 231 14.65 -6.09 -0.78
CA ALA A 231 16.09 -6.17 -1.04
C ALA A 231 16.90 -6.62 0.20
N TYR A 232 16.34 -6.53 1.41
CA TYR A 232 16.94 -7.09 2.63
C TYR A 232 17.08 -8.62 2.57
N TYR A 233 16.10 -9.30 1.95
CA TYR A 233 16.08 -10.73 1.65
C TYR A 233 15.66 -10.98 0.19
N PRO A 234 16.59 -10.89 -0.78
CA PRO A 234 16.29 -11.21 -2.15
C PRO A 234 15.89 -12.70 -2.24
N THR A 235 14.67 -12.94 -2.68
CA THR A 235 14.12 -14.29 -2.94
C THR A 235 14.74 -14.94 -4.18
N SER A 236 15.42 -14.15 -5.01
CA SER A 236 16.16 -14.62 -6.18
C SER A 236 17.66 -14.49 -5.93
N THR A 237 18.38 -15.60 -6.07
CA THR A 237 19.83 -15.67 -6.16
C THR A 237 20.32 -15.04 -7.47
N SER A 238 20.06 -13.75 -7.67
CA SER A 238 20.73 -13.01 -8.73
C SER A 238 22.13 -12.66 -8.21
N PRO A 239 23.21 -13.07 -8.89
CA PRO A 239 24.55 -12.75 -8.45
C PRO A 239 24.69 -11.22 -8.43
N LEU A 240 25.00 -10.69 -7.25
CA LEU A 240 25.39 -9.29 -7.08
C LEU A 240 26.59 -9.07 -8.02
N THR A 241 26.40 -8.24 -9.05
CA THR A 241 27.50 -7.76 -9.88
C THR A 241 28.46 -7.01 -8.97
N GLN A 242 29.62 -7.60 -8.72
CA GLN A 242 30.74 -6.92 -8.09
C GLN A 242 31.14 -5.80 -9.04
N THR A 243 30.74 -4.57 -8.71
CA THR A 243 31.33 -3.38 -9.32
C THR A 243 32.64 -3.13 -8.59
N ASP A 244 33.73 -3.20 -9.35
CA ASP A 244 35.14 -3.03 -8.91
C ASP A 244 35.50 -1.61 -8.45
N ASP A 245 34.52 -0.70 -8.39
CA ASP A 245 34.71 0.63 -7.82
C ASP A 245 34.51 0.55 -6.31
N GLY A 246 35.48 1.06 -5.53
CA GLY A 246 35.49 1.04 -4.05
C GLY A 246 34.36 1.78 -3.34
N THR A 247 33.22 1.99 -3.99
CA THR A 247 31.94 2.40 -3.41
C THR A 247 31.08 1.15 -3.19
N HIS A 248 30.76 0.85 -1.93
CA HIS A 248 29.86 -0.25 -1.60
C HIS A 248 28.53 -0.07 -2.35
N PRO A 249 28.04 -1.06 -3.11
CA PRO A 249 26.80 -0.92 -3.85
C PRO A 249 25.65 -0.65 -2.87
N VAL A 250 24.82 0.35 -3.12
CA VAL A 250 23.62 0.63 -2.32
C VAL A 250 22.47 -0.20 -2.89
N LEU A 251 21.89 -1.10 -2.10
CA LEU A 251 20.75 -1.94 -2.51
C LEU A 251 19.44 -1.15 -2.52
N ALA A 252 19.29 -0.20 -1.60
CA ALA A 252 18.18 0.74 -1.56
C ALA A 252 18.63 2.04 -0.86
N SER A 253 18.30 3.16 -1.45
CA SER A 253 18.60 4.49 -0.92
C SER A 253 17.72 4.84 0.29
N ALA A 254 18.15 5.82 1.08
CA ALA A 254 17.38 6.32 2.22
C ALA A 254 16.01 6.87 1.82
N LEU A 255 15.93 7.53 0.66
CA LEU A 255 14.67 8.06 0.13
C LEU A 255 13.70 6.94 -0.24
N GLU A 256 14.17 5.87 -0.89
CA GLU A 256 13.32 4.74 -1.29
C GLU A 256 12.77 3.97 -0.09
N ILE A 257 13.58 3.77 0.95
CA ILE A 257 13.15 3.13 2.20
C ILE A 257 12.12 4.01 2.91
N GLN A 258 12.41 5.30 3.07
CA GLN A 258 11.47 6.24 3.70
C GLN A 258 10.16 6.32 2.94
N HIS A 259 10.21 6.41 1.60
CA HIS A 259 9.04 6.43 0.74
C HIS A 259 8.18 5.18 0.94
N SER A 260 8.82 4.00 1.00
CA SER A 260 8.13 2.72 1.21
C SER A 260 7.44 2.67 2.59
N VAL A 261 8.11 3.09 3.65
CA VAL A 261 7.57 3.12 5.01
C VAL A 261 6.39 4.09 5.12
N VAL A 262 6.53 5.33 4.61
CA VAL A 262 5.47 6.34 4.64
C VAL A 262 4.27 5.89 3.81
N ALA A 263 4.48 5.35 2.61
CA ALA A 263 3.41 4.82 1.78
C ALA A 263 2.65 3.67 2.46
N LEU A 264 3.37 2.75 3.12
CA LEU A 264 2.73 1.68 3.90
C LEU A 264 1.91 2.23 5.06
N ARG A 265 2.41 3.23 5.79
CA ARG A 265 1.66 3.90 6.87
C ARG A 265 0.41 4.57 6.33
N LEU A 266 0.52 5.29 5.21
CA LEU A 266 -0.63 5.92 4.57
C LEU A 266 -1.68 4.89 4.14
N LEU A 267 -1.28 3.79 3.51
CA LEU A 267 -2.22 2.75 3.07
C LEU A 267 -2.88 2.00 4.22
N LEU A 268 -2.14 1.73 5.30
CA LEU A 268 -2.59 0.85 6.38
C LEU A 268 -3.23 1.57 7.58
N LEU A 269 -2.75 2.78 7.93
CA LEU A 269 -3.17 3.50 9.14
C LEU A 269 -4.26 4.56 8.87
N THR A 270 -4.40 5.06 7.64
CA THR A 270 -5.41 6.11 7.35
C THR A 270 -6.81 5.56 7.05
N ASN A 271 -6.95 4.25 6.87
CA ASN A 271 -8.21 3.59 6.55
C ASN A 271 -8.44 2.41 7.49
N ASP A 272 -9.71 2.04 7.69
CA ASP A 272 -10.12 0.77 8.31
C ASP A 272 -9.71 -0.40 7.39
N CYS A 273 -8.42 -0.73 7.41
CA CYS A 273 -7.81 -1.71 6.55
C CYS A 273 -8.14 -3.12 7.07
N PRO A 274 -8.66 -4.03 6.22
CA PRO A 274 -8.97 -5.38 6.68
C PRO A 274 -7.68 -6.12 7.06
N PRO A 275 -7.70 -6.99 8.08
CA PRO A 275 -6.51 -7.69 8.59
C PRO A 275 -5.81 -8.52 7.50
N ALA A 276 -6.58 -9.10 6.56
CA ALA A 276 -6.03 -9.84 5.43
C ALA A 276 -5.14 -8.99 4.51
N LEU A 277 -5.42 -7.68 4.38
CA LEU A 277 -4.60 -6.78 3.58
C LEU A 277 -3.31 -6.40 4.32
N VAL A 278 -3.40 -6.14 5.62
CA VAL A 278 -2.23 -5.92 6.51
C VAL A 278 -1.29 -7.10 6.43
N GLU A 279 -1.83 -8.32 6.59
CA GLU A 279 -1.08 -9.57 6.49
C GLU A 279 -0.38 -9.70 5.13
N ARG A 280 -1.09 -9.45 4.02
CA ARG A 280 -0.53 -9.59 2.67
C ARG A 280 0.57 -8.59 2.37
N LEU A 281 0.46 -7.36 2.85
CA LEU A 281 1.42 -6.29 2.59
C LEU A 281 2.65 -6.38 3.49
N LEU A 282 2.46 -6.65 4.79
CA LEU A 282 3.55 -6.62 5.77
C LEU A 282 4.24 -7.96 5.98
N ARG A 283 3.56 -9.12 5.82
CA ARG A 283 4.20 -10.44 5.95
C ARG A 283 5.51 -10.59 5.17
N PRO A 284 5.63 -10.19 3.89
CA PRO A 284 6.86 -10.39 3.11
C PRO A 284 8.00 -9.45 3.50
N VAL A 285 7.76 -8.47 4.37
CA VAL A 285 8.76 -7.45 4.77
C VAL A 285 8.84 -7.28 6.29
N ALA A 286 8.15 -8.12 7.07
CA ALA A 286 8.06 -7.98 8.52
C ALA A 286 9.45 -8.05 9.18
N GLU A 287 10.31 -8.91 8.65
CA GLU A 287 11.68 -9.11 9.11
C GLU A 287 12.57 -7.91 8.76
N SER A 288 12.40 -7.37 7.55
CA SER A 288 13.07 -6.13 7.11
C SER A 288 12.65 -4.94 7.98
N LEU A 289 11.35 -4.79 8.25
CA LEU A 289 10.83 -3.72 9.11
C LEU A 289 11.34 -3.87 10.54
N TYR A 290 11.36 -5.09 11.08
CA TYR A 290 11.93 -5.30 12.41
C TYR A 290 13.42 -4.96 12.45
N ALA A 291 14.22 -5.37 11.46
CA ALA A 291 15.63 -5.02 11.38
C ALA A 291 15.86 -3.51 11.24
N LEU A 292 14.97 -2.80 10.54
CA LEU A 292 14.99 -1.35 10.44
C LEU A 292 14.64 -0.68 11.79
N TYR A 293 13.66 -1.22 12.52
CA TYR A 293 13.31 -0.78 13.87
C TYR A 293 14.47 -0.97 14.85
N ASP A 294 15.08 -2.17 14.87
CA ASP A 294 16.21 -2.50 15.72
C ASP A 294 17.42 -1.59 15.41
N PHE A 295 17.74 -1.42 14.12
CA PHE A 295 18.75 -0.45 13.71
C PHE A 295 18.42 0.97 14.19
N GLY A 296 17.16 1.39 14.05
CA GLY A 296 16.72 2.72 14.45
C GLY A 296 16.73 2.96 15.95
N GLN A 297 16.51 1.93 16.78
CA GLN A 297 16.65 2.01 18.23
C GLN A 297 18.11 2.20 18.65
N ARG A 298 19.03 1.48 18.00
CA ARG A 298 20.48 1.59 18.28
C ARG A 298 21.07 2.91 17.80
N SER A 299 20.70 3.33 16.58
CA SER A 299 21.22 4.55 15.94
C SER A 299 20.40 5.80 16.28
N ARG A 300 19.30 5.66 17.03
CA ARG A 300 18.36 6.74 17.39
C ARG A 300 17.81 7.52 16.20
N THR A 301 17.54 6.81 15.09
CA THR A 301 16.95 7.44 13.89
C THR A 301 15.48 7.76 14.10
N VAL A 302 15.00 8.80 13.41
CA VAL A 302 13.60 9.26 13.42
C VAL A 302 12.62 8.18 12.88
N GLN A 303 13.11 7.21 12.11
CA GLN A 303 12.29 6.17 11.47
C GLN A 303 11.80 5.08 12.44
N ALA A 304 12.46 4.88 13.59
CA ALA A 304 12.10 3.81 14.53
C ALA A 304 10.63 3.83 15.00
N PRO A 305 10.06 4.97 15.48
CA PRO A 305 8.65 5.02 15.86
C PRO A 305 7.71 4.81 14.66
N GLU A 306 8.08 5.27 13.46
CA GLU A 306 7.27 5.12 12.25
C GLU A 306 7.11 3.65 11.84
N VAL A 307 8.19 2.90 11.98
CA VAL A 307 8.23 1.47 11.68
C VAL A 307 7.52 0.67 12.77
N LEU A 308 7.64 1.09 14.04
CA LEU A 308 6.91 0.49 15.15
C LEU A 308 5.39 0.61 14.96
N ASP A 309 4.90 1.76 14.47
CA ASP A 309 3.50 1.97 14.14
C ASP A 309 2.98 1.03 13.04
N LEU A 310 3.86 0.41 12.25
CA LEU A 310 3.49 -0.64 11.29
C LEU A 310 3.55 -2.04 11.91
N LEU A 311 4.58 -2.30 12.71
CA LEU A 311 4.81 -3.62 13.32
C LEU A 311 3.75 -3.93 14.39
N LEU A 312 3.40 -2.99 15.27
CA LEU A 312 2.43 -3.26 16.34
C LEU A 312 1.04 -3.66 15.79
N PRO A 313 0.44 -2.94 14.82
CA PRO A 313 -0.82 -3.36 14.22
C PRO A 313 -0.70 -4.68 13.45
N PHE A 314 0.43 -4.97 12.80
CA PHE A 314 0.66 -6.25 12.12
C PHE A 314 0.49 -7.43 13.08
N TYR A 315 1.23 -7.44 14.19
CA TYR A 315 1.18 -8.55 15.15
C TYR A 315 -0.15 -8.65 15.89
N ARG A 316 -0.90 -7.54 16.01
CA ARG A 316 -2.24 -7.52 16.64
C ARG A 316 -3.37 -7.98 15.71
N LEU A 317 -3.24 -7.77 14.41
CA LEU A 317 -4.31 -8.02 13.43
C LEU A 317 -4.16 -9.36 12.70
N VAL A 318 -2.95 -9.91 12.63
CA VAL A 318 -2.64 -11.15 11.95
C VAL A 318 -2.98 -12.37 12.82
N SER A 319 -3.27 -13.51 12.19
CA SER A 319 -3.52 -14.76 12.92
C SER A 319 -2.33 -15.12 13.85
N PRO A 320 -2.60 -15.69 15.04
CA PRO A 320 -1.56 -15.97 16.03
C PRO A 320 -0.47 -16.89 15.48
N THR A 321 -0.82 -17.87 14.65
CA THR A 321 0.13 -18.78 14.00
C THR A 321 1.09 -18.05 13.05
N ALA A 322 0.57 -17.10 12.26
CA ALA A 322 1.39 -16.30 11.37
C ALA A 322 2.24 -15.26 12.11
N ALA A 323 1.72 -14.69 13.20
CA ALA A 323 2.43 -13.79 14.09
C ALA A 323 3.61 -14.51 14.77
N LEU A 324 3.37 -15.69 15.35
CA LEU A 324 4.42 -16.55 15.92
C LEU A 324 5.48 -16.94 14.87
N GLY A 325 5.04 -17.33 13.67
CA GLY A 325 5.95 -17.62 12.57
C GLY A 325 6.81 -16.42 12.16
N ALA A 326 6.26 -15.20 12.19
CA ALA A 326 7.03 -13.97 11.93
C ALA A 326 8.02 -13.66 13.05
N LEU A 327 7.63 -13.77 14.34
CA LEU A 327 8.53 -13.61 15.48
C LEU A 327 9.71 -14.59 15.41
N ARG A 328 9.40 -15.87 15.15
CA ARG A 328 10.42 -16.91 15.00
C ARG A 328 11.38 -16.58 13.85
N ARG A 329 10.87 -16.14 12.71
CA ARG A 329 11.73 -15.69 11.60
C ARG A 329 12.57 -14.49 12.02
N THR A 330 12.03 -13.48 12.70
CA THR A 330 12.83 -12.32 13.11
C THR A 330 14.06 -12.69 13.94
N VAL A 331 13.95 -13.66 14.86
CA VAL A 331 15.06 -14.06 15.76
C VAL A 331 15.99 -15.09 15.11
N PHE A 332 15.44 -16.08 14.42
CA PHE A 332 16.17 -17.27 13.97
C PHE A 332 16.38 -17.34 12.45
N MET A 333 16.20 -16.25 11.72
CA MET A 333 16.45 -16.24 10.26
C MET A 333 17.94 -16.46 9.94
N THR A 334 18.16 -17.19 8.84
CA THR A 334 19.46 -17.26 8.15
C THR A 334 19.93 -15.86 7.76
N ALA A 335 21.24 -15.62 7.82
CA ALA A 335 21.84 -14.30 7.66
C ALA A 335 21.27 -13.49 6.48
N PRO A 336 20.84 -12.23 6.70
CA PRO A 336 20.27 -11.39 5.65
C PRO A 336 21.28 -11.05 4.56
N ALA A 337 20.79 -10.82 3.35
CA ALA A 337 21.64 -10.39 2.23
C ALA A 337 22.03 -8.91 2.34
N GLY A 338 21.24 -8.10 3.06
CA GLY A 338 21.51 -6.69 3.31
C GLY A 338 21.67 -6.35 4.80
N ARG A 339 22.29 -5.19 5.07
CA ARG A 339 22.39 -4.56 6.40
C ARG A 339 22.00 -3.09 6.25
N TYR A 340 21.20 -2.60 7.21
CA TYR A 340 20.89 -1.18 7.32
C TYR A 340 22.10 -0.40 7.86
N ALA A 341 22.38 0.73 7.24
CA ALA A 341 23.50 1.61 7.57
C ALA A 341 23.04 3.08 7.52
N PRO A 342 23.72 3.98 8.24
CA PRO A 342 23.44 5.40 8.12
C PRO A 342 23.84 5.90 6.72
N SER A 343 22.96 6.69 6.10
CA SER A 343 23.25 7.38 4.83
C SER A 343 24.08 8.64 5.06
N ALA A 344 24.91 9.00 4.08
CA ALA A 344 25.71 10.24 4.08
C ALA A 344 24.83 11.51 4.05
N GLU A 345 23.63 11.41 3.45
CA GLU A 345 22.67 12.52 3.33
C GLU A 345 21.70 12.61 4.52
N GLY A 346 21.89 11.76 5.53
CA GLY A 346 20.93 11.55 6.61
C GLY A 346 19.89 10.48 6.28
N GLY A 347 19.45 9.74 7.30
CA GLY A 347 18.51 8.62 7.15
C GLY A 347 19.21 7.26 7.07
N VAL A 348 18.45 6.24 6.62
CA VAL A 348 18.87 4.83 6.65
C VAL A 348 18.89 4.26 5.24
N GLU A 349 20.03 3.73 4.81
CA GLU A 349 20.18 3.04 3.53
C GLU A 349 20.44 1.55 3.72
N LEU A 350 20.17 0.77 2.68
CA LEU A 350 20.43 -0.67 2.67
C LEU A 350 21.69 -0.96 1.86
N ARG A 351 22.67 -1.59 2.50
CA ARG A 351 23.91 -2.05 1.85
C ARG A 351 23.97 -3.58 1.83
N PRO A 352 24.62 -4.22 0.85
CA PRO A 352 24.81 -5.65 0.84
C PRO A 352 25.72 -6.04 2.00
N ARG A 353 25.38 -7.16 2.62
CA ARG A 353 26.22 -7.77 3.64
C ARG A 353 27.43 -8.36 2.93
N HIS A 354 28.62 -7.86 3.26
CA HIS A 354 29.86 -8.43 2.72
C HIS A 354 29.98 -9.88 3.20
N ARG A 355 29.83 -10.85 2.30
CA ARG A 355 30.19 -12.25 2.54
C ARG A 355 31.72 -12.35 2.51
N SER A 356 32.41 -11.74 3.47
CA SER A 356 33.80 -12.10 3.68
C SER A 356 33.81 -13.49 4.30
N GLY A 357 34.37 -14.48 3.60
CA GLY A 357 34.67 -15.77 4.19
C GLY A 357 35.58 -15.55 5.41
N GLY A 358 35.19 -16.13 6.54
CA GLY A 358 35.89 -15.98 7.82
C GLY A 358 35.35 -14.83 8.67
N ASN A 359 34.64 -15.20 9.73
CA ASN A 359 34.32 -14.40 10.92
C ASN A 359 33.80 -12.98 10.66
N ALA A 360 32.49 -12.82 10.80
CA ALA A 360 31.85 -11.52 10.99
C ALA A 360 32.42 -10.86 12.27
N VAL A 361 33.51 -10.13 12.11
CA VAL A 361 34.01 -9.16 13.09
C VAL A 361 32.97 -8.05 13.13
N GLY A 362 32.04 -8.15 14.08
CA GLY A 362 31.25 -7.01 14.52
C GLY A 362 32.20 -5.89 14.97
N GLU A 363 31.78 -4.65 14.77
CA GLU A 363 32.40 -3.43 15.33
C GLU A 363 32.28 -3.43 16.87
N GLY A 364 32.78 -4.47 17.54
CA GLY A 364 33.08 -4.46 18.96
C GLY A 364 34.41 -3.77 19.13
N THR A 365 34.45 -2.73 19.97
CA THR A 365 35.72 -2.19 20.44
C THR A 365 36.53 -3.31 21.10
N PRO A 366 37.85 -3.39 20.88
CA PRO A 366 38.73 -4.47 21.37
C PRO A 366 38.86 -4.55 22.91
N ALA A 367 38.01 -3.84 23.65
CA ALA A 367 37.97 -3.79 25.10
C ALA A 367 36.93 -4.74 25.73
N ASP A 368 36.07 -5.37 24.93
CA ASP A 368 34.99 -6.23 25.45
C ASP A 368 35.51 -7.64 25.81
N PRO A 369 35.41 -8.12 27.07
CA PRO A 369 35.97 -9.41 27.50
C PRO A 369 35.42 -10.62 26.74
N LEU A 370 34.24 -10.52 26.13
CA LEU A 370 33.62 -11.54 25.29
C LEU A 370 34.32 -11.71 23.93
N PHE A 371 35.04 -10.70 23.47
CA PHE A 371 35.82 -10.73 22.22
C PHE A 371 37.10 -11.57 22.38
N ARG A 372 37.66 -11.63 23.59
CA ARG A 372 38.88 -12.39 23.91
C ARG A 372 38.64 -13.90 24.01
N THR A 373 37.41 -14.33 24.28
CA THR A 373 37.07 -15.75 24.49
C THR A 373 36.56 -16.45 23.23
N GLY A 374 36.44 -15.77 22.09
CA GLY A 374 35.88 -16.34 20.86
C GLY A 374 34.35 -16.53 20.87
N LEU A 375 33.74 -16.50 22.06
CA LEU A 375 32.29 -16.55 22.32
C LEU A 375 31.49 -15.46 21.58
N ALA A 376 32.07 -14.29 21.35
CA ALA A 376 31.45 -13.22 20.58
C ALA A 376 31.00 -13.66 19.17
N SER A 377 31.74 -14.55 18.50
CA SER A 377 31.35 -15.07 17.18
C SER A 377 30.17 -16.04 17.22
N TYR A 378 30.00 -16.74 18.34
CA TYR A 378 28.93 -17.72 18.58
C TYR A 378 27.65 -17.07 19.14
N LEU A 379 27.73 -15.83 19.63
CA LEU A 379 26.62 -15.09 20.24
C LEU A 379 25.99 -14.03 19.33
N THR A 380 26.44 -13.91 18.07
CA THR A 380 25.82 -12.96 17.13
C THR A 380 24.46 -13.48 16.67
N ALA A 381 23.46 -13.45 17.55
CA ALA A 381 22.10 -13.28 17.08
C ALA A 381 22.11 -12.09 16.10
N THR A 382 21.51 -12.27 14.93
CA THR A 382 21.39 -11.19 13.94
C THR A 382 20.63 -9.98 14.49
N VAL A 383 19.88 -10.20 15.58
CA VAL A 383 19.01 -9.27 16.28
C VAL A 383 19.51 -9.04 17.70
N ASP A 384 19.39 -7.81 18.20
CA ASP A 384 19.60 -7.50 19.61
C ASP A 384 18.40 -8.01 20.43
N LEU A 385 18.65 -9.05 21.23
CA LEU A 385 17.63 -9.70 22.04
C LEU A 385 17.01 -8.75 23.08
N ASN A 386 17.75 -7.75 23.58
CA ASN A 386 17.19 -6.79 24.53
C ASN A 386 16.15 -5.88 23.88
N THR A 387 16.45 -5.42 22.66
CA THR A 387 15.54 -4.61 21.86
C THR A 387 14.34 -5.44 21.40
N PHE A 388 14.55 -6.72 21.10
CA PHE A 388 13.47 -7.66 20.77
C PHE A 388 12.52 -7.90 21.95
N VAL A 389 13.03 -8.20 23.15
CA VAL A 389 12.16 -8.36 24.33
C VAL A 389 11.46 -7.05 24.68
N GLY A 390 12.12 -5.91 24.51
CA GLY A 390 11.48 -4.60 24.67
C GLY A 390 10.37 -4.34 23.64
N PHE A 391 10.50 -4.88 22.41
CA PHE A 391 9.44 -4.86 21.41
C PHE A 391 8.27 -5.78 21.80
N LEU A 392 8.55 -6.99 22.31
CA LEU A 392 7.52 -7.91 22.80
C LEU A 392 6.68 -7.28 23.92
N ASP A 393 7.30 -6.54 24.84
CA ASP A 393 6.60 -5.80 25.89
C ASP A 393 5.63 -4.75 25.30
N GLN A 394 6.07 -4.03 24.26
CA GLN A 394 5.26 -3.01 23.58
C GLN A 394 4.06 -3.57 22.80
N LEU A 395 4.08 -4.85 22.40
CA LEU A 395 2.93 -5.51 21.77
C LEU A 395 1.70 -5.44 22.68
N LYS A 396 1.90 -5.51 24.02
CA LYS A 396 0.84 -5.60 25.03
C LYS A 396 -0.15 -6.74 24.78
N ASP A 397 0.32 -7.80 24.11
CA ASP A 397 -0.43 -9.02 23.85
C ASP A 397 0.22 -10.16 24.64
N ALA A 398 -0.17 -10.30 25.90
CA ALA A 398 0.33 -11.36 26.77
C ALA A 398 0.04 -12.77 26.22
N THR A 399 -0.99 -12.91 25.37
CA THR A 399 -1.33 -14.21 24.82
C THR A 399 -0.36 -14.65 23.74
N LEU A 400 -0.06 -13.77 22.78
CA LEU A 400 0.92 -14.04 21.74
C LEU A 400 2.33 -14.22 22.32
N VAL A 401 2.69 -13.36 23.29
CA VAL A 401 4.01 -13.41 23.95
C VAL A 401 4.16 -14.70 24.76
N GLY A 402 3.11 -15.14 25.46
CA GLY A 402 3.10 -16.43 26.17
C GLY A 402 3.17 -17.62 25.22
N ASP A 403 2.42 -17.61 24.13
CA ASP A 403 2.47 -18.68 23.12
C ASP A 403 3.87 -18.77 22.46
N TYR A 404 4.52 -17.62 22.25
CA TYR A 404 5.90 -17.56 21.76
C TYR A 404 6.90 -18.12 22.78
N PHE A 405 6.75 -17.76 24.05
CA PHE A 405 7.58 -18.27 25.14
C PHE A 405 7.53 -19.80 25.27
N VAL A 406 6.33 -20.39 25.22
CA VAL A 406 6.17 -21.84 25.25
C VAL A 406 6.77 -22.50 24.00
N THR A 407 6.65 -21.85 22.84
CA THR A 407 7.29 -22.32 21.60
C THR A 407 8.81 -22.37 21.76
N LEU A 408 9.42 -21.34 22.34
CA LEU A 408 10.87 -21.31 22.62
C LEU A 408 11.30 -22.43 23.57
N LEU A 409 10.52 -22.70 24.63
CA LEU A 409 10.82 -23.81 25.55
C LEU A 409 10.80 -25.15 24.84
N ARG A 410 9.81 -25.40 23.99
CA ARG A 410 9.77 -26.62 23.16
C ARG A 410 10.97 -26.70 22.21
N GLU A 411 11.37 -25.58 21.60
CA GLU A 411 12.55 -25.56 20.72
C GLU A 411 13.85 -25.83 21.50
N TYR A 412 13.94 -25.36 22.75
CA TYR A 412 15.06 -25.64 23.64
C TYR A 412 15.12 -27.13 24.03
N THR A 413 14.02 -27.72 24.50
CA THR A 413 13.98 -29.13 24.92
C THR A 413 14.26 -30.09 23.75
N LEU A 414 13.71 -29.80 22.57
CA LEU A 414 14.00 -30.57 21.36
C LEU A 414 15.47 -30.43 20.93
N ALA A 415 16.11 -29.28 21.16
CA ALA A 415 17.53 -29.09 20.84
C ALA A 415 18.46 -29.80 21.84
N SER A 416 18.06 -29.95 23.10
CA SER A 416 18.84 -30.68 24.11
C SER A 416 18.83 -32.20 23.91
N ASP A 417 17.72 -32.79 23.45
CA ASP A 417 17.56 -34.24 23.34
C ASP A 417 18.36 -34.91 22.19
N VAL A 418 18.80 -34.14 21.20
CA VAL A 418 19.39 -34.67 19.94
C VAL A 418 20.92 -34.91 20.02
N HIS A 419 21.51 -34.89 21.22
CA HIS A 419 22.97 -35.01 21.46
C HIS A 419 23.62 -36.38 21.14
N MET A 420 22.98 -37.27 20.36
CA MET A 420 23.40 -38.67 20.19
C MET A 420 23.43 -39.17 18.72
N GLY A 421 23.83 -38.35 17.74
CA GLY A 421 23.99 -38.82 16.37
C GLY A 421 24.97 -38.03 15.50
N ASP A 422 25.72 -38.75 14.66
CA ASP A 422 26.78 -38.32 13.72
C ASP A 422 26.39 -37.10 12.84
N ALA A 423 26.43 -35.90 13.40
CA ALA A 423 26.31 -34.64 12.67
C ALA A 423 27.69 -34.04 12.38
N SER A 424 27.80 -33.28 11.29
CA SER A 424 29.03 -32.57 10.92
C SER A 424 29.26 -31.39 11.86
N ASP A 425 30.52 -31.09 12.22
CA ASP A 425 30.93 -30.00 13.12
C ASP A 425 30.25 -28.63 12.85
N GLU A 426 29.95 -28.30 11.60
CA GLU A 426 29.27 -27.04 11.20
C GLU A 426 27.78 -27.00 11.60
N GLN A 427 27.08 -28.14 11.49
CA GLN A 427 25.66 -28.25 11.86
C GLN A 427 25.47 -28.27 13.37
N ASP A 428 26.42 -28.86 14.10
CA ASP A 428 26.40 -28.83 15.55
C ASP A 428 26.69 -27.42 16.09
N LEU A 429 27.49 -26.64 15.36
CA LEU A 429 27.74 -25.24 15.71
C LEU A 429 26.49 -24.36 15.59
N ASP A 430 25.77 -24.47 14.46
CA ASP A 430 24.51 -23.75 14.26
C ASP A 430 23.46 -24.15 15.33
N ARG A 431 23.43 -25.43 15.74
CA ARG A 431 22.54 -25.93 16.80
C ARG A 431 22.91 -25.40 18.18
N ILE A 432 24.20 -25.36 18.52
CA ILE A 432 24.68 -24.80 19.79
C ILE A 432 24.34 -23.31 19.85
N GLN A 433 24.55 -22.58 18.75
CA GLN A 433 24.20 -21.16 18.64
C GLN A 433 22.69 -20.94 18.79
N MET A 434 21.86 -21.78 18.15
CA MET A 434 20.42 -21.76 18.31
C MET A 434 20.02 -21.98 19.78
N SER A 435 20.55 -23.02 20.43
CA SER A 435 20.28 -23.33 21.84
C SER A 435 20.65 -22.17 22.78
N LEU A 436 21.83 -21.56 22.57
CA LEU A 436 22.29 -20.41 23.35
C LEU A 436 21.40 -19.19 23.17
N THR A 437 21.00 -18.87 21.95
CA THR A 437 20.10 -17.73 21.67
C THR A 437 18.70 -17.95 22.24
N VAL A 438 18.16 -19.17 22.12
CA VAL A 438 16.88 -19.54 22.75
C VAL A 438 16.96 -19.40 24.27
N MET A 439 18.02 -19.93 24.91
CA MET A 439 18.22 -19.85 26.36
C MET A 439 18.34 -18.40 26.83
N GLN A 440 19.14 -17.57 26.13
CA GLN A 440 19.26 -16.14 26.43
C GLN A 440 17.93 -15.41 26.29
N LEU A 441 17.16 -15.73 25.25
CA LEU A 441 15.85 -15.12 25.01
C LEU A 441 14.84 -15.51 26.09
N ILE A 442 14.80 -16.79 26.50
CA ILE A 442 13.98 -17.26 27.63
C ILE A 442 14.36 -16.49 28.90
N SER A 443 15.66 -16.38 29.23
CA SER A 443 16.13 -15.63 30.40
C SER A 443 15.65 -14.17 30.36
N LEU A 444 15.90 -13.47 29.26
CA LEU A 444 15.50 -12.07 29.10
C LEU A 444 13.99 -11.86 29.16
N MET A 445 13.21 -12.78 28.58
CA MET A 445 11.76 -12.75 28.67
C MET A 445 11.31 -12.94 30.13
N THR A 446 11.87 -13.91 30.86
CA THR A 446 11.55 -14.11 32.29
C THR A 446 11.92 -12.92 33.17
N GLU A 447 13.06 -12.26 32.90
CA GLU A 447 13.53 -11.10 33.67
C GLU A 447 12.69 -9.85 33.41
N ARG A 448 12.36 -9.55 32.15
CA ARG A 448 11.70 -8.29 31.77
C ARG A 448 10.18 -8.35 31.79
N LEU A 449 9.61 -9.44 31.29
CA LEU A 449 8.16 -9.58 31.17
C LEU A 449 7.56 -10.28 32.40
N GLY A 450 8.37 -11.07 33.11
CA GLY A 450 8.02 -11.66 34.40
C GLY A 450 6.84 -12.64 34.33
N PRO A 451 6.05 -12.79 35.43
CA PRO A 451 4.95 -13.74 35.49
C PRO A 451 3.78 -13.38 34.56
N ALA A 452 3.77 -12.17 33.99
CA ALA A 452 2.73 -11.71 33.08
C ALA A 452 2.76 -12.43 31.71
N ILE A 453 3.82 -13.21 31.42
CA ILE A 453 3.98 -13.98 30.18
C ILE A 453 2.98 -15.14 30.10
N LEU A 454 2.73 -15.84 31.21
CA LEU A 454 1.92 -17.07 31.24
C LEU A 454 0.55 -16.80 31.85
N GLN A 455 -0.36 -16.23 31.06
CA GLN A 455 -1.72 -15.92 31.53
C GLN A 455 -2.74 -17.01 31.21
N ARG A 456 -2.53 -17.78 30.14
CA ARG A 456 -3.48 -18.83 29.76
C ARG A 456 -3.18 -20.13 30.49
N PRO A 457 -4.22 -20.82 31.04
CA PRO A 457 -4.04 -22.12 31.65
C PRO A 457 -3.33 -23.14 30.74
N GLY A 458 -3.59 -23.12 29.43
CA GLY A 458 -2.90 -23.97 28.46
C GLY A 458 -1.38 -23.73 28.42
N GLN A 459 -0.96 -22.47 28.44
CA GLN A 459 0.47 -22.10 28.47
C GLN A 459 1.13 -22.54 29.79
N ILE A 460 0.41 -22.41 30.91
CA ILE A 460 0.90 -22.84 32.24
C ILE A 460 1.06 -24.36 32.28
N ILE A 461 0.11 -25.11 31.71
CA ILE A 461 0.18 -26.57 31.65
C ILE A 461 1.31 -27.01 30.72
N GLU A 462 1.46 -26.41 29.53
CA GLU A 462 2.57 -26.73 28.63
C GLU A 462 3.92 -26.37 29.24
N PHE A 463 4.02 -25.24 29.94
CA PHE A 463 5.21 -24.87 30.72
C PHE A 463 5.52 -25.90 31.81
N ALA A 464 4.52 -26.29 32.60
CA ALA A 464 4.69 -27.27 33.66
C ALA A 464 5.13 -28.63 33.10
N ASN A 465 4.54 -29.08 32.00
CA ASN A 465 4.93 -30.32 31.35
C ASN A 465 6.37 -30.26 30.82
N GLY A 466 6.75 -29.16 30.16
CA GLY A 466 8.10 -28.99 29.62
C GLY A 466 9.19 -28.70 30.65
N ALA A 467 8.84 -28.36 31.90
CA ALA A 467 9.78 -28.13 32.99
C ALA A 467 9.87 -29.28 34.00
N LEU A 468 8.90 -30.21 33.98
CA LEU A 468 8.83 -31.38 34.87
C LEU A 468 9.26 -32.69 34.19
N GLU A 469 9.35 -32.70 32.86
CA GLU A 469 10.13 -33.70 32.09
C GLU A 469 11.61 -33.27 32.04
#